data_AF-A0A9D4USY0-F1
#
_entry.id   AF-A0A9D4USY0-F1
#
_cell.length_a   1.000
_cell.length_b   1.000
_cell.length_c   1.000
_cell.angle_alpha   90.00
_cell.angle_beta   90.00
_cell.angle_gamma   90.00
#
_symmetry.space_group_name_H-M   'P 1'
#
loop_
_entity.id
_entity.type
_entity.pdbx_description
1 polymer ?
#
loop_
_entity_poly.entity_id
_entity_poly.type
_entity_poly.pdbx_seq_one_letter_code
_entity_poly.pdbx_strand_id
1 'polypeptide(L)'
;MQECPPGMISSGKKWKLCVEKQTMSPMDDMWEIASKFCGLKLWMPELLVCECVDGNESEPGCIRFCAGTKASNNDRNLVWVKEQLLEWDPRLREFSYSILDSNLGFKNYTASFSLSDPCNNGHALVTWKVELSPVHGYDEEEFLVYMGRLLERNIINLERVSCSLSSHER
;
A
#
# COMPACT_ATOMS: atom_id res chain seq x y z
N MET A 1 -23.94 -36.33 13.85
CA MET A 1 -23.14 -35.87 12.69
C MET A 1 -23.53 -34.43 12.44
N GLN A 2 -22.55 -33.54 12.56
CA GLN A 2 -22.71 -32.10 12.47
C GLN A 2 -22.53 -31.71 11.01
N GLU A 3 -23.59 -31.22 10.38
CA GLU A 3 -23.49 -30.64 9.04
C GLU A 3 -23.08 -29.16 9.17
N CYS A 4 -21.95 -28.81 8.58
CA CYS A 4 -21.52 -27.42 8.44
C CYS A 4 -22.44 -26.70 7.44
N PRO A 5 -22.89 -25.46 7.71
CA PRO A 5 -23.66 -24.72 6.73
C PRO A 5 -22.79 -24.28 5.54
N PRO A 6 -23.36 -24.19 4.32
CA PRO A 6 -22.65 -23.73 3.13
C PRO A 6 -22.26 -22.26 3.30
N GLY A 7 -21.05 -21.95 2.82
CA GLY A 7 -20.34 -20.68 3.02
C GLY A 7 -21.23 -19.45 2.84
N MET A 8 -21.35 -18.67 3.91
CA MET A 8 -21.78 -17.29 3.82
C MET A 8 -20.73 -16.51 3.03
N ILE A 9 -20.99 -16.27 1.74
CA ILE A 9 -20.43 -15.11 1.08
C ILE A 9 -21.02 -13.91 1.83
N SER A 10 -20.26 -13.33 2.77
CA SER A 10 -20.71 -12.11 3.42
C SER A 10 -20.71 -11.00 2.38
N SER A 11 -21.86 -10.74 1.76
CA SER A 11 -22.11 -9.54 0.95
C SER A 11 -22.24 -8.30 1.85
N GLY A 12 -21.32 -8.14 2.79
CA GLY A 12 -21.24 -6.98 3.67
C GLY A 12 -20.74 -5.76 2.89
N LYS A 13 -21.21 -4.58 3.27
CA LYS A 13 -20.69 -3.30 2.77
C LYS A 13 -19.16 -3.30 2.93
N LYS A 14 -18.44 -3.03 1.84
CA LYS A 14 -16.98 -2.82 1.88
C LYS A 14 -16.67 -1.34 2.04
N TRP A 15 -15.65 -1.02 2.83
CA TRP A 15 -15.07 0.31 2.92
C TRP A 15 -14.11 0.51 1.75
N LYS A 16 -14.13 1.70 1.16
CA LYS A 16 -13.32 2.03 -0.03
C LYS A 16 -12.64 3.37 0.16
N LEU A 17 -11.40 3.45 -0.29
CA LEU A 17 -10.57 4.65 -0.27
C LEU A 17 -9.86 4.79 -1.61
N CYS A 18 -9.77 6.02 -2.12
CA CYS A 18 -8.93 6.37 -3.25
C CYS A 18 -8.19 7.64 -2.88
N VAL A 19 -6.86 7.60 -2.97
CA VAL A 19 -6.00 8.78 -2.84
C VAL A 19 -5.35 9.02 -4.18
N GLU A 20 -5.48 10.23 -4.69
CA GLU A 20 -4.81 10.70 -5.90
C GLU A 20 -3.93 11.88 -5.54
N LYS A 21 -2.67 11.87 -5.97
CA LYS A 21 -1.74 12.97 -5.70
C LYS A 21 -0.84 13.25 -6.89
N GLN A 22 -0.95 14.46 -7.42
CA GLN A 22 0.00 14.98 -8.38
C GLN A 22 1.33 15.24 -7.67
N THR A 23 2.41 14.73 -8.26
CA THR A 23 3.78 14.97 -7.81
C THR A 23 4.53 15.84 -8.83
N MET A 24 5.73 16.28 -8.45
CA MET A 24 6.68 17.01 -9.28
C MET A 24 7.89 16.16 -9.68
N SER A 25 7.91 14.87 -9.30
CA SER A 25 8.98 13.95 -9.67
C SER A 25 8.71 13.28 -11.02
N PRO A 26 9.77 13.01 -11.82
CA PRO A 26 9.65 12.20 -13.03
C PRO A 26 9.02 10.84 -12.74
N MET A 27 8.17 10.36 -13.65
CA MET A 27 7.47 9.10 -13.45
C MET A 27 8.40 7.88 -13.39
N ASP A 28 9.50 7.91 -14.14
CA ASP A 28 10.49 6.82 -14.13
C ASP A 28 11.18 6.70 -12.77
N ASP A 29 11.68 7.81 -12.20
CA ASP A 29 12.30 7.84 -10.87
C ASP A 29 11.34 7.36 -9.77
N MET A 30 10.07 7.78 -9.85
CA MET A 30 9.02 7.34 -8.94
C MET A 30 8.75 5.84 -9.06
N TRP A 31 8.65 5.33 -10.28
CA TRP A 31 8.39 3.91 -10.54
C TRP A 31 9.57 3.04 -10.12
N GLU A 32 10.82 3.47 -10.35
CA GLU A 32 12.01 2.73 -9.96
C GLU A 32 12.03 2.40 -8.45
N ILE A 33 11.53 3.32 -7.63
CA ILE A 33 11.39 3.10 -6.18
C ILE A 33 10.12 2.33 -5.86
N ALA A 34 8.96 2.76 -6.38
CA ALA A 34 7.66 2.21 -6.00
C ALA A 34 7.44 0.77 -6.48
N SER A 35 8.06 0.38 -7.60
CA SER A 35 7.92 -0.94 -8.22
C SER A 35 8.59 -2.07 -7.44
N LYS A 36 9.50 -1.74 -6.52
CA LYS A 36 10.14 -2.67 -5.57
C LYS A 36 9.12 -3.01 -4.49
N PHE A 37 8.33 -4.06 -4.70
CA PHE A 37 7.24 -4.44 -3.80
C PHE A 37 7.72 -4.69 -2.36
N CYS A 38 8.82 -5.42 -2.16
CA CYS A 38 9.45 -5.60 -0.85
C CYS A 38 10.37 -4.43 -0.47
N GLY A 39 10.50 -3.42 -1.32
CA GLY A 39 11.22 -2.17 -1.06
C GLY A 39 10.39 -1.08 -0.38
N LEU A 40 9.21 -1.38 0.18
CA LEU A 40 8.29 -0.37 0.74
C LEU A 40 8.95 0.54 1.80
N LYS A 41 9.84 -0.02 2.62
CA LYS A 41 10.60 0.72 3.65
C LYS A 41 11.49 1.83 3.06
N LEU A 42 11.85 1.77 1.78
CA LEU A 42 12.63 2.82 1.12
C LEU A 42 11.95 4.19 1.15
N TRP A 43 10.61 4.21 1.20
CA TRP A 43 9.82 5.44 1.17
C TRP A 43 8.72 5.49 2.23
N MET A 44 8.61 4.48 3.10
CA MET A 44 7.74 4.48 4.28
C MET A 44 8.58 4.44 5.56
N PRO A 45 8.97 5.61 6.12
CA PRO A 45 9.93 5.70 7.22
C PRO A 45 9.45 5.12 8.55
N GLU A 46 8.15 4.85 8.71
CA GLU A 46 7.61 4.20 9.91
C GLU A 46 7.82 2.68 9.93
N LEU A 47 8.22 2.08 8.79
CA LEU A 47 8.54 0.67 8.71
C LEU A 47 9.93 0.41 9.27
N LEU A 48 10.00 -0.43 10.29
CA LEU A 48 11.23 -0.97 10.84
C LEU A 48 11.73 -2.15 10.01
N VAL A 49 10.81 -2.93 9.43
CA VAL A 49 11.07 -4.12 8.62
C VAL A 49 10.17 -4.09 7.39
N CYS A 50 10.72 -4.46 6.24
CA CYS A 50 9.99 -4.78 5.00
C CYS A 50 10.86 -5.76 4.21
N GLU A 51 10.46 -7.02 4.16
CA GLU A 51 11.28 -8.11 3.61
C GLU A 51 10.42 -9.05 2.77
N CYS A 52 11.00 -9.56 1.67
CA CYS A 52 10.42 -10.67 0.93
C CYS A 52 10.57 -11.95 1.76
N VAL A 53 9.44 -12.54 2.16
CA VAL A 53 9.40 -13.76 2.97
C VAL A 53 8.96 -14.99 2.18
N ASP A 54 8.46 -14.80 0.96
CA ASP A 54 8.11 -15.88 0.03
C ASP A 54 8.05 -15.36 -1.42
N GLY A 55 8.39 -16.21 -2.39
CA GLY A 55 8.44 -15.89 -3.81
C GLY A 55 9.60 -14.98 -4.23
N ASN A 56 9.54 -14.49 -5.48
CA ASN A 56 10.54 -13.61 -6.07
C ASN A 56 10.05 -12.16 -6.07
N GLU A 57 10.94 -11.21 -5.78
CA GLU A 57 10.60 -9.77 -5.76
C GLU A 57 9.93 -9.32 -7.07
N SER A 58 8.84 -8.57 -6.94
CA SER A 58 8.07 -8.00 -8.06
C SER A 58 7.48 -9.02 -9.04
N GLU A 59 7.35 -10.30 -8.64
CA GLU A 59 6.57 -11.31 -9.37
C GLU A 59 5.24 -11.59 -8.64
N PRO A 60 4.09 -11.66 -9.36
CA PRO A 60 2.82 -12.07 -8.77
C PRO A 60 2.94 -13.35 -7.94
N GLY A 61 2.40 -13.32 -6.72
CA GLY A 61 2.54 -14.38 -5.72
C GLY A 61 3.59 -14.09 -4.63
N CYS A 62 4.54 -13.18 -4.87
CA CYS A 62 5.51 -12.72 -3.86
C CYS A 62 4.81 -12.22 -2.59
N ILE A 63 5.39 -12.56 -1.44
CA ILE A 63 4.87 -12.15 -0.13
C ILE A 63 5.90 -11.32 0.61
N ARG A 64 5.50 -10.12 1.02
CA ARG A 64 6.28 -9.26 1.91
C ARG A 64 5.76 -9.31 3.34
N PHE A 65 6.67 -9.24 4.30
CA PHE A 65 6.36 -8.97 5.70
C PHE A 65 6.82 -7.56 6.06
N CYS A 66 5.89 -6.74 6.53
CA CYS A 66 6.13 -5.36 6.95
C CYS A 66 5.83 -5.22 8.44
N ALA A 67 6.72 -4.60 9.19
CA ALA A 67 6.49 -4.26 10.59
C ALA A 67 7.03 -2.86 10.92
N GLY A 68 6.34 -2.15 11.80
CA GLY A 68 6.66 -0.77 12.16
C GLY A 68 5.97 -0.33 13.44
N THR A 69 6.05 0.97 13.74
CA THR A 69 5.38 1.55 14.93
C THR A 69 4.26 2.47 14.51
N LYS A 70 3.09 2.33 15.14
CA LYS A 70 2.00 3.31 14.96
C LYS A 70 2.33 4.57 15.76
N ALA A 71 2.27 5.73 15.13
CA ALA A 71 2.29 7.01 15.83
C ALA A 71 0.91 7.26 16.46
N SER A 72 0.68 6.80 17.70
CA SER A 72 -0.48 7.22 18.50
C SER A 72 -0.07 7.53 19.93
N ASN A 73 -0.37 8.76 20.35
CA ASN A 73 -0.36 9.32 21.71
C ASN A 73 0.23 8.43 22.82
N ASN A 74 1.56 8.47 22.93
CA ASN A 74 2.39 7.93 24.02
C ASN A 74 2.64 6.41 24.09
N ASP A 75 2.00 5.58 23.25
CA ASP A 75 2.34 4.13 23.18
C ASP A 75 2.80 3.73 21.78
N ARG A 76 4.06 3.29 21.69
CA ARG A 76 4.65 2.72 20.47
C ARG A 76 4.19 1.27 20.32
N ASN A 77 2.97 1.08 19.85
CA ASN A 77 2.48 -0.25 19.52
C ASN A 77 3.10 -0.73 18.20
N LEU A 78 3.69 -1.93 18.24
CA LEU A 78 4.19 -2.62 17.06
C LEU A 78 3.01 -3.04 16.19
N VAL A 79 3.06 -2.66 14.91
CA VAL A 79 2.08 -3.06 13.89
C VAL A 79 2.78 -3.89 12.83
N TRP A 80 2.10 -4.89 12.30
CA TRP A 80 2.62 -5.71 11.22
C TRP A 80 1.53 -6.19 10.25
N VAL A 81 1.95 -6.42 9.01
CA VAL A 81 1.13 -6.98 7.93
C VAL A 81 1.97 -7.96 7.12
N LYS A 82 1.32 -9.00 6.60
CA LYS A 82 1.85 -9.91 5.58
C LYS A 82 1.03 -9.71 4.31
N GLU A 83 1.68 -9.27 3.24
CA GLU A 83 1.01 -8.84 2.01
C GLU A 83 1.48 -9.65 0.82
N GLN A 84 0.55 -10.10 -0.02
CA GLN A 84 0.85 -10.81 -1.25
C GLN A 84 0.61 -9.93 -2.47
N LEU A 85 1.59 -9.89 -3.36
CA LEU A 85 1.48 -9.27 -4.68
C LEU A 85 0.53 -10.09 -5.56
N LEU A 86 -0.50 -9.44 -6.10
CA LEU A 86 -1.52 -10.08 -6.93
C LEU A 86 -1.27 -9.86 -8.42
N GLU A 87 -1.01 -8.61 -8.80
CA GLU A 87 -0.71 -8.22 -10.18
C GLU A 87 0.46 -7.25 -10.17
N TRP A 88 1.24 -7.25 -11.24
CA TRP A 88 2.36 -6.35 -11.44
C TRP A 88 2.57 -6.15 -12.95
N ASP A 89 2.29 -4.94 -13.46
CA ASP A 89 2.55 -4.57 -14.86
C ASP A 89 3.42 -3.30 -14.92
N PRO A 90 4.71 -3.42 -15.31
CA PRO A 90 5.62 -2.29 -15.37
C PRO A 90 5.36 -1.38 -16.57
N ARG A 91 4.64 -1.84 -17.60
CA ARG A 91 4.30 -1.03 -18.77
C ARG A 91 3.18 -0.06 -18.43
N LEU A 92 2.23 -0.53 -17.62
CA LEU A 92 1.15 0.30 -17.08
C LEU A 92 1.56 1.00 -15.78
N ARG A 93 2.75 0.69 -15.23
CA ARG A 93 3.27 1.18 -13.96
C ARG A 93 2.25 1.02 -12.83
N GLU A 94 1.70 -0.19 -12.74
CA GLU A 94 0.70 -0.53 -11.75
C GLU A 94 0.98 -1.88 -11.10
N PHE A 95 0.53 -2.03 -9.86
CA PHE A 95 0.50 -3.31 -9.16
C PHE A 95 -0.66 -3.34 -8.17
N SER A 96 -1.10 -4.55 -7.81
CA SER A 96 -2.13 -4.76 -6.81
C SER A 96 -1.70 -5.82 -5.80
N TYR A 97 -2.19 -5.72 -4.56
CA TYR A 97 -1.80 -6.63 -3.48
C TYR A 97 -2.96 -6.84 -2.49
N SER A 98 -2.88 -7.92 -1.71
CA SER A 98 -3.80 -8.21 -0.62
C SER A 98 -3.06 -8.40 0.69
N ILE A 99 -3.73 -8.15 1.81
CA ILE A 99 -3.22 -8.52 3.13
C ILE A 99 -3.68 -9.94 3.43
N LEU A 100 -2.73 -10.85 3.61
CA LEU A 100 -2.96 -12.23 4.02
C LEU A 100 -3.19 -12.35 5.52
N ASP A 101 -2.43 -11.59 6.29
CA ASP A 101 -2.47 -11.60 7.76
C ASP A 101 -2.00 -10.27 8.35
N SER A 102 -2.51 -9.90 9.52
CA SER A 102 -2.12 -8.67 10.23
C SER A 102 -2.56 -8.67 11.69
N ASN A 103 -1.90 -7.88 12.54
CA ASN A 103 -2.41 -7.56 13.88
C ASN A 103 -3.33 -6.32 13.91
N LEU A 104 -3.77 -5.83 12.74
CA LEU A 104 -4.60 -4.64 12.61
C LEU A 104 -6.10 -4.96 12.48
N GLY A 105 -6.46 -6.24 12.37
CA GLY A 105 -7.85 -6.68 12.23
C GLY A 105 -8.42 -6.45 10.83
N PHE A 106 -7.59 -6.18 9.82
CA PHE A 106 -8.03 -6.02 8.45
C PHE A 106 -8.51 -7.35 7.86
N LYS A 107 -9.62 -7.31 7.12
CA LYS A 107 -10.23 -8.47 6.46
C LYS A 107 -10.60 -8.12 5.03
N ASN A 108 -10.45 -9.08 4.12
CA ASN A 108 -10.74 -8.91 2.69
C ASN A 108 -10.10 -7.64 2.11
N TYR A 109 -8.89 -7.30 2.57
CA TYR A 109 -8.17 -6.10 2.17
C TYR A 109 -7.51 -6.34 0.81
N THR A 110 -7.78 -5.45 -0.12
CA THR A 110 -7.04 -5.33 -1.38
C THR A 110 -6.67 -3.88 -1.63
N ALA A 111 -5.54 -3.69 -2.29
CA ALA A 111 -5.11 -2.37 -2.71
C ALA A 111 -4.49 -2.42 -4.10
N SER A 112 -4.58 -1.31 -4.83
CA SER A 112 -3.86 -1.09 -6.08
C SER A 112 -3.14 0.24 -6.06
N PHE A 113 -1.96 0.26 -6.67
CA PHE A 113 -1.11 1.43 -6.80
C PHE A 113 -0.76 1.59 -8.28
N SER A 114 -0.90 2.81 -8.81
CA SER A 114 -0.49 3.11 -10.18
C SER A 114 0.11 4.51 -10.30
N LEU A 115 0.97 4.67 -11.31
CA LEU A 115 1.50 5.96 -11.75
C LEU A 115 1.00 6.27 -13.16
N SER A 116 0.56 7.51 -13.39
CA SER A 116 0.12 7.99 -14.70
C SER A 116 0.60 9.43 -14.94
N ASP A 117 0.54 9.92 -16.18
CA ASP A 117 0.83 11.32 -16.55
C ASP A 117 -0.31 11.86 -17.41
N PRO A 118 -1.46 12.17 -16.80
CA PRO A 118 -2.60 12.71 -17.53
C PRO A 118 -2.34 14.10 -18.10
N CYS A 119 -1.34 14.81 -17.57
CA CYS A 119 -0.99 16.17 -18.00
C CYS A 119 0.05 16.20 -19.14
N ASN A 120 0.61 15.05 -19.53
CA ASN A 120 1.70 14.92 -20.48
C ASN A 120 2.90 15.83 -20.15
N ASN A 121 3.24 15.97 -18.87
CA ASN A 121 4.34 16.82 -18.40
C ASN A 121 5.53 16.03 -17.83
N GLY A 122 5.48 14.70 -17.88
CA GLY A 122 6.50 13.79 -17.36
C GLY A 122 6.42 13.55 -15.85
N HIS A 123 5.57 14.27 -15.12
CA HIS A 123 5.43 14.12 -13.67
C HIS A 123 4.33 13.12 -13.31
N ALA A 124 4.56 12.35 -12.25
CA ALA A 124 3.62 11.30 -11.86
C ALA A 124 2.38 11.85 -11.14
N LEU A 125 1.19 11.47 -11.61
CA LEU A 125 0.00 11.33 -10.80
C LEU A 125 0.01 9.94 -10.17
N VAL A 126 0.07 9.89 -8.84
CA VAL A 126 -0.01 8.65 -8.08
C VAL A 126 -1.47 8.39 -7.71
N THR A 127 -1.97 7.19 -7.98
CA THR A 127 -3.28 6.74 -7.55
C THR A 127 -3.13 5.49 -6.66
N TRP A 128 -3.67 5.57 -5.44
CA TRP A 128 -3.66 4.45 -4.49
C TRP A 128 -5.09 4.16 -4.02
N LYS A 129 -5.60 3.00 -4.39
CA LYS A 129 -6.95 2.54 -4.06
C LYS A 129 -6.88 1.43 -3.02
N VAL A 130 -7.82 1.43 -2.09
CA VAL A 130 -7.95 0.42 -1.04
C VAL A 130 -9.41 0.02 -0.93
N GLU A 131 -9.64 -1.28 -0.74
CA GLU A 131 -10.93 -1.84 -0.40
C GLU A 131 -10.74 -2.84 0.74
N LEU A 132 -11.62 -2.82 1.74
CA LEU A 132 -11.57 -3.73 2.88
C LEU A 132 -12.95 -3.94 3.50
N SER A 133 -13.11 -4.99 4.30
CA SER A 133 -14.27 -5.13 5.17
C SER A 133 -14.23 -4.14 6.33
N PRO A 134 -15.40 -3.77 6.91
CA PRO A 134 -15.45 -2.92 8.08
C PRO A 134 -14.55 -3.42 9.20
N VAL A 135 -13.77 -2.52 9.79
CA VAL A 135 -12.83 -2.85 10.85
C VAL A 135 -13.55 -2.71 12.19
N HIS A 136 -13.59 -3.80 12.95
CA HIS A 136 -14.31 -3.83 14.23
C HIS A 136 -13.76 -2.78 15.19
N GLY A 137 -14.65 -1.99 15.81
CA GLY A 137 -14.30 -0.95 16.77
C GLY A 137 -13.87 0.39 16.15
N TYR A 138 -13.94 0.53 14.83
CA TYR A 138 -13.71 1.78 14.12
C TYR A 138 -15.00 2.32 13.50
N ASP A 139 -15.15 3.63 13.50
CA ASP A 139 -16.07 4.33 12.62
C ASP A 139 -15.50 4.36 11.19
N GLU A 140 -16.38 4.24 10.19
CA GLU A 140 -15.98 4.21 8.77
C GLU A 140 -15.32 5.52 8.32
N GLU A 141 -15.94 6.65 8.63
CA GLU A 141 -15.47 7.95 8.16
C GLU A 141 -14.14 8.30 8.82
N GLU A 142 -14.05 8.18 10.15
CA GLU A 142 -12.82 8.47 10.88
C GLU A 142 -11.66 7.58 10.43
N PHE A 143 -11.93 6.28 10.22
CA PHE A 143 -10.93 5.34 9.74
C PHE A 143 -10.45 5.67 8.32
N LEU A 144 -11.38 5.96 7.40
CA LEU A 144 -11.05 6.30 6.02
C LEU A 144 -10.28 7.62 5.93
N VAL A 145 -10.62 8.62 6.75
CA VAL A 145 -9.86 9.88 6.86
C VAL A 145 -8.45 9.64 7.37
N TYR A 146 -8.29 8.82 8.42
CA TYR A 146 -6.96 8.47 8.95
C TYR A 146 -6.11 7.74 7.90
N MET A 147 -6.66 6.70 7.27
CA MET A 147 -5.99 5.93 6.22
C MET A 147 -5.64 6.80 5.02
N GLY A 148 -6.55 7.69 4.58
CA GLY A 148 -6.30 8.63 3.50
C GLY A 148 -5.07 9.51 3.75
N ARG A 149 -4.99 10.12 4.95
CA ARG A 149 -3.83 10.92 5.36
C ARG A 149 -2.54 10.10 5.42
N LEU A 150 -2.62 8.86 5.88
CA LEU A 150 -1.47 7.95 5.93
C LEU A 150 -0.93 7.65 4.52
N LEU A 151 -1.80 7.26 3.59
CA LEU A 151 -1.41 6.96 2.21
C LEU A 151 -0.85 8.22 1.52
N GLU A 152 -1.53 9.36 1.65
CA GLU A 152 -1.04 10.62 1.07
C GLU A 152 0.35 11.01 1.60
N ARG A 153 0.57 10.88 2.91
CA ARG A 153 1.90 11.12 3.52
C ARG A 153 2.96 10.19 2.95
N ASN A 154 2.64 8.92 2.74
CA ASN A 154 3.58 7.98 2.14
C ASN A 154 3.90 8.36 0.69
N ILE A 155 2.92 8.81 -0.09
CA ILE A 155 3.17 9.32 -1.45
C ILE A 155 4.13 10.52 -1.43
N ILE A 156 3.98 11.44 -0.47
CA ILE A 156 4.92 12.56 -0.28
C ILE A 156 6.34 12.06 0.02
N ASN A 157 6.47 11.00 0.81
CA ASN A 157 7.78 10.42 1.10
C ASN A 157 8.39 9.74 -0.12
N LEU A 158 7.59 9.06 -0.94
CA LEU A 158 8.03 8.51 -2.23
C LEU A 158 8.58 9.61 -3.15
N GLU A 159 7.85 10.72 -3.28
CA GLU A 159 8.28 11.90 -4.05
C GLU A 159 9.61 12.48 -3.54
N ARG A 160 9.76 12.59 -2.21
CA ARG A 160 11.02 13.07 -1.61
C ARG A 160 12.20 12.17 -1.92
N VAL A 161 12.01 10.85 -1.83
CA VAL A 161 13.07 9.87 -2.10
C VAL A 161 13.41 9.83 -3.59
N SER A 162 12.43 9.93 -4.48
CA SER A 162 12.68 9.98 -5.93
C SER A 162 13.46 11.22 -6.35
N CYS A 163 13.15 12.39 -5.77
CA CYS A 163 13.92 13.62 -6.01
C CYS A 163 15.40 13.50 -5.63
N SER A 164 15.73 12.64 -4.67
CA SER A 164 17.11 12.41 -4.23
C SER A 164 17.90 11.50 -5.18
N LEU A 165 17.23 10.67 -5.99
CA LEU A 165 17.89 9.86 -7.02
C LEU A 165 18.36 10.75 -8.18
N SER A 166 17.50 11.62 -8.69
CA SER A 166 17.79 12.51 -9.83
C SER A 166 18.82 13.61 -9.52
N SER A 167 19.28 13.75 -8.27
CA SER A 167 20.37 14.65 -7.89
C SER A 167 21.74 13.98 -7.79
N HIS A 168 21.82 12.65 -7.74
CA HIS A 168 23.09 11.92 -7.70
C HIS A 168 23.60 11.54 -9.10
N GLU A 169 22.73 11.57 -10.12
CA GLU A 169 23.08 11.27 -11.51
C GLU A 169 23.41 12.52 -12.36
N ARG A 170 23.41 13.71 -11.75
CA ARG A 170 23.80 15.00 -12.36
C ARG A 170 25.06 15.57 -11.72
#